data_AF-A0A7X0E1F1-F1
#
_entry.id   AF-A0A7X0E1F1-F1
#
_cell.length_a   1.000
_cell.length_b   1.000
_cell.length_c   1.000
_cell.angle_alpha   90.00
_cell.angle_beta   90.00
_cell.angle_gamma   90.00
#
_symmetry.space_group_name_H-M   'P 1'
#
loop_
_entity.id
_entity.type
_entity.pdbx_description
1 polymer ?
#
loop_
_entity_poly.entity_id
_entity_poly.type
_entity_poly.pdbx_seq_one_letter_code
_entity_poly.pdbx_strand_id
1 'polypeptide(L)'
;MKFRKLFIFLAFVLVVASCKKDLQSPYTPPGKGDTIVVKPVPYTVVENFETGTKGAYAIANVQLNTGLWSFNDAVIGSLAADVKDGNKAVRLRTGDITMKFDIKGVSQISIKHAKYGADAASTWQLLMSTDSGTTFTQLGTDIAESNTALVTDSFKVTATGKVRFQIKKQGTSRINIDDITFKGLGDPGIVVGAPDTGGSDTTGNTGTVAADRGITAGADAPPAAGDNSNILLGNPSDAQPTIAMNNNYLIDQKYYEESYSAPVVRQTG
;
A
#
# COMPACT_ATOMS: atom_id res chain seq x y z
N MET A 1 48.93 -56.33 -37.59
CA MET A 1 48.94 -55.28 -38.62
C MET A 1 49.67 -54.06 -38.07
N LYS A 2 50.69 -53.61 -38.80
CA LYS A 2 51.72 -52.63 -38.38
C LYS A 2 51.38 -51.21 -38.87
N PHE A 3 51.75 -50.25 -38.04
CA PHE A 3 51.77 -48.79 -38.24
C PHE A 3 52.48 -48.29 -39.51
N ARG A 4 52.01 -47.16 -40.05
CA ARG A 4 52.78 -46.07 -40.70
C ARG A 4 51.83 -44.90 -41.02
N LYS A 5 51.81 -43.81 -40.24
CA LYS A 5 52.55 -42.55 -40.44
C LYS A 5 52.42 -41.97 -41.86
N LEU A 6 51.62 -40.90 -41.99
CA LEU A 6 51.86 -39.83 -42.96
C LEU A 6 51.30 -38.48 -42.42
N PHE A 7 52.23 -37.67 -41.88
CA PHE A 7 52.31 -36.19 -41.79
C PHE A 7 51.14 -35.39 -41.18
N ILE A 8 51.24 -34.84 -39.97
CA ILE A 8 52.05 -33.67 -39.54
C ILE A 8 51.75 -32.42 -40.39
N PHE A 9 50.94 -31.49 -39.86
CA PHE A 9 51.32 -30.10 -39.57
C PHE A 9 50.10 -29.34 -39.01
N LEU A 10 50.36 -28.31 -38.20
CA LEU A 10 49.41 -27.40 -37.54
C LEU A 10 48.88 -27.89 -36.18
N ALA A 11 49.71 -27.89 -35.13
CA ALA A 11 50.09 -26.70 -34.36
C ALA A 11 48.88 -26.00 -33.70
N PHE A 12 48.59 -26.45 -32.48
CA PHE A 12 48.63 -25.59 -31.29
C PHE A 12 47.93 -24.22 -31.41
N VAL A 13 46.63 -24.15 -31.13
CA VAL A 13 46.07 -23.00 -30.37
C VAL A 13 44.93 -23.50 -29.50
N LEU A 14 45.27 -23.75 -28.23
CA LEU A 14 44.35 -23.84 -27.11
C LEU A 14 43.85 -22.41 -26.82
N VAL A 15 42.69 -22.00 -27.33
CA VAL A 15 42.04 -20.76 -26.87
C VAL A 15 41.21 -21.12 -25.64
N VAL A 16 41.86 -21.03 -24.48
CA VAL A 16 41.17 -20.85 -23.21
C VAL A 16 40.27 -19.63 -23.32
N ALA A 17 38.96 -19.86 -23.23
CA ALA A 17 37.97 -18.83 -22.95
C ALA A 17 38.24 -18.27 -21.55
N SER A 18 39.15 -17.29 -21.47
CA SER A 18 39.32 -16.47 -20.28
C SER A 18 38.17 -15.47 -20.25
N CYS A 19 37.17 -15.77 -19.41
CA CYS A 19 36.27 -14.74 -18.90
C CYS A 19 37.15 -13.67 -18.25
N LYS A 20 37.27 -12.50 -18.90
CA LYS A 20 37.75 -11.31 -18.22
C LYS A 20 36.78 -11.07 -17.06
N LYS A 21 37.26 -11.36 -15.85
CA LYS A 21 36.65 -10.82 -14.63
C LYS A 21 36.87 -9.33 -14.74
N ASP A 22 35.77 -8.59 -14.88
CA ASP A 22 35.80 -7.13 -14.94
C ASP A 22 36.51 -6.64 -13.68
N LEU A 23 37.72 -6.12 -13.87
CA LEU A 23 38.51 -5.56 -12.79
C LEU A 23 37.80 -4.26 -12.42
N GLN A 24 37.05 -4.33 -11.33
CA GLN A 24 36.90 -3.27 -10.35
C GLN A 24 36.74 -1.89 -11.01
N SER A 25 35.48 -1.56 -11.33
CA SER A 25 35.08 -0.19 -11.61
C SER A 25 35.75 0.73 -10.57
N PRO A 26 36.51 1.76 -10.97
CA PRO A 26 37.15 2.64 -10.00
C PRO A 26 36.03 3.24 -9.16
N TYR A 27 36.05 2.94 -7.86
CA TYR A 27 35.22 3.61 -6.89
C TYR A 27 35.52 5.10 -7.01
N THR A 28 34.60 5.81 -7.65
CA THR A 28 34.58 7.26 -7.67
C THR A 28 33.78 7.62 -6.42
N PRO A 29 34.37 8.31 -5.43
CA PRO A 29 33.61 8.76 -4.27
C PRO A 29 32.39 9.55 -4.76
N PRO A 30 31.19 9.41 -4.14
CA PRO A 30 30.00 10.10 -4.59
C PRO A 30 30.29 11.59 -4.68
N GLY A 31 30.20 12.14 -5.89
CA GLY A 31 30.17 13.59 -6.06
C GLY A 31 28.99 14.12 -5.26
N LYS A 32 29.18 15.23 -4.54
CA LYS A 32 28.06 16.01 -3.98
C LYS A 32 27.13 16.36 -5.16
N GLY A 33 26.04 15.60 -5.34
CA GLY A 33 25.03 15.88 -6.37
C GLY A 33 24.55 14.70 -7.22
N ASP A 34 24.94 13.45 -6.96
CA ASP A 34 24.34 12.32 -7.68
C ASP A 34 22.84 12.21 -7.34
N THR A 35 22.01 12.58 -8.32
CA THR A 35 20.57 12.36 -8.27
C THR A 35 20.34 10.87 -8.45
N ILE A 36 20.13 10.14 -7.36
CA ILE A 36 19.73 8.74 -7.42
C ILE A 36 18.39 8.68 -8.17
N VAL A 37 18.41 8.24 -9.43
CA VAL A 37 17.20 7.93 -10.18
C VAL A 37 16.62 6.65 -9.60
N VAL A 38 15.78 6.77 -8.56
CA VAL A 38 15.05 5.63 -8.01
C VAL A 38 14.00 5.21 -9.03
N LYS A 39 14.25 4.10 -9.72
CA LYS A 39 13.28 3.50 -10.62
C LYS A 39 12.03 3.11 -9.80
N PRO A 40 10.82 3.56 -10.20
CA PRO A 40 9.60 3.16 -9.52
C PRO A 40 9.43 1.63 -9.51
N VAL A 41 9.12 1.08 -8.33
CA VAL A 41 8.85 -0.35 -8.12
C VAL A 41 7.46 -0.69 -8.63
N PRO A 42 7.25 -1.74 -9.45
CA PRO A 42 5.92 -2.17 -9.83
C PRO A 42 5.12 -2.68 -8.64
N TYR A 43 3.82 -2.39 -8.62
CA TYR A 43 2.89 -2.93 -7.62
C TYR A 43 1.70 -3.64 -8.27
N THR A 44 1.04 -4.48 -7.48
CA THR A 44 -0.30 -5.02 -7.78
C THR A 44 -1.13 -4.97 -6.50
N VAL A 45 -2.31 -4.36 -6.58
CA VAL A 45 -3.28 -4.27 -5.48
C VAL A 45 -4.57 -4.92 -5.95
N VAL A 46 -5.17 -5.79 -5.13
CA VAL A 46 -6.39 -6.54 -5.48
C VAL A 46 -7.46 -6.31 -4.41
N GLU A 47 -8.67 -5.99 -4.86
CA GLU A 47 -9.89 -6.08 -4.06
C GLU A 47 -10.72 -7.27 -4.55
N ASN A 48 -10.85 -8.30 -3.71
CA ASN A 48 -11.60 -9.53 -4.00
C ASN A 48 -12.91 -9.64 -3.21
N PHE A 49 -13.28 -8.61 -2.44
CA PHE A 49 -14.56 -8.50 -1.69
C PHE A 49 -14.80 -9.55 -0.59
N GLU A 50 -13.90 -10.51 -0.40
CA GLU A 50 -14.06 -11.64 0.50
C GLU A 50 -14.23 -11.23 1.98
N THR A 51 -13.60 -10.13 2.39
CA THR A 51 -13.69 -9.61 3.76
C THR A 51 -14.93 -8.76 4.02
N GLY A 52 -15.60 -8.30 2.96
CA GLY A 52 -16.76 -7.44 3.05
C GLY A 52 -18.06 -8.20 3.35
N THR A 53 -19.02 -7.50 3.96
CA THR A 53 -20.40 -7.98 4.10
C THR A 53 -21.38 -6.83 3.93
N LYS A 54 -22.33 -6.98 3.01
CA LYS A 54 -23.45 -6.05 2.81
C LYS A 54 -24.60 -6.77 2.13
N GLY A 55 -25.68 -7.07 2.87
CA GLY A 55 -26.83 -7.80 2.34
C GLY A 55 -27.97 -6.94 1.79
N ALA A 56 -28.04 -5.66 2.17
CA ALA A 56 -29.10 -4.75 1.76
C ALA A 56 -28.67 -3.90 0.55
N TYR A 57 -29.61 -3.59 -0.34
CA TYR A 57 -29.35 -2.78 -1.53
C TYR A 57 -29.30 -1.27 -1.26
N ALA A 58 -29.84 -0.79 -0.14
CA ALA A 58 -29.73 0.62 0.24
C ALA A 58 -28.26 1.07 0.27
N ILE A 59 -28.00 2.34 -0.06
CA ILE A 59 -26.64 2.87 -0.09
C ILE A 59 -25.98 2.74 1.28
N ALA A 60 -24.76 2.19 1.32
CA ALA A 60 -23.95 2.17 2.53
C ALA A 60 -22.46 2.06 2.16
N ASN A 61 -21.61 2.52 3.07
CA ASN A 61 -20.18 2.30 2.95
C ASN A 61 -19.80 0.92 3.51
N VAL A 62 -18.82 0.28 2.88
CA VAL A 62 -18.23 -0.99 3.29
C VAL A 62 -16.72 -0.78 3.36
N GLN A 63 -16.14 -1.08 4.50
CA GLN A 63 -14.69 -1.13 4.65
C GLN A 63 -14.18 -2.48 4.13
N LEU A 64 -13.27 -2.44 3.17
CA LEU A 64 -12.65 -3.62 2.54
C LEU A 64 -11.13 -3.56 2.70
N ASN A 65 -10.42 -4.56 2.16
CA ASN A 65 -8.97 -4.69 2.27
C ASN A 65 -8.23 -3.55 1.58
N THR A 66 -8.78 -3.03 0.48
CA THR A 66 -8.17 -1.91 -0.26
C THR A 66 -8.52 -0.54 0.31
N GLY A 67 -9.60 -0.43 1.10
CA GLY A 67 -10.09 0.82 1.66
C GLY A 67 -11.60 0.87 1.81
N LEU A 68 -12.12 2.08 2.03
CA LEU A 68 -13.56 2.31 2.16
C LEU A 68 -14.22 2.44 0.78
N TRP A 69 -15.33 1.75 0.57
CA TRP A 69 -16.11 1.78 -0.67
C TRP A 69 -17.56 2.14 -0.38
N SER A 70 -18.19 2.94 -1.23
CA SER A 70 -19.63 3.16 -1.21
C SER A 70 -20.32 2.19 -2.15
N PHE A 71 -21.33 1.49 -1.66
CA PHE A 71 -22.14 0.54 -2.40
C PHE A 71 -23.57 1.08 -2.49
N ASN A 72 -23.97 1.53 -3.68
CA ASN A 72 -25.30 2.06 -3.97
C ASN A 72 -26.06 1.10 -4.89
N ASP A 73 -27.20 0.61 -4.44
CA ASP A 73 -27.96 -0.44 -5.15
C ASP A 73 -27.09 -1.66 -5.54
N ALA A 74 -26.20 -2.02 -4.62
CA ALA A 74 -25.25 -3.10 -4.73
C ALA A 74 -25.16 -3.87 -3.40
N VAL A 75 -24.89 -5.17 -3.47
CA VAL A 75 -24.64 -6.04 -2.31
C VAL A 75 -23.34 -6.80 -2.51
N ILE A 76 -22.75 -7.28 -1.41
CA ILE A 76 -21.70 -8.29 -1.46
C ILE A 76 -22.41 -9.64 -1.34
N GLY A 77 -22.61 -10.30 -2.48
CA GLY A 77 -23.42 -11.50 -2.63
C GLY A 77 -22.60 -12.79 -2.51
N SER A 78 -23.26 -13.84 -2.04
CA SER A 78 -22.69 -15.18 -1.89
C SER A 78 -23.67 -16.30 -2.31
N LEU A 79 -24.74 -15.95 -3.02
CA LEU A 79 -25.74 -16.91 -3.47
C LEU A 79 -25.16 -17.80 -4.58
N ALA A 80 -25.76 -18.98 -4.80
CA ALA A 80 -25.36 -19.88 -5.88
C ALA A 80 -25.41 -19.25 -7.28
N ALA A 81 -26.33 -18.29 -7.50
CA ALA A 81 -26.45 -17.57 -8.75
C ALA A 81 -25.46 -16.40 -8.91
N ASP A 82 -24.76 -16.01 -7.84
CA ASP A 82 -23.64 -15.06 -7.94
C ASP A 82 -22.46 -15.77 -8.61
N VAL A 83 -22.04 -15.25 -9.76
CA VAL A 83 -20.83 -15.68 -10.47
C VAL A 83 -19.65 -14.99 -9.83
N LYS A 84 -18.71 -15.76 -9.28
CA LYS A 84 -17.68 -15.30 -8.33
C LYS A 84 -16.43 -16.17 -8.36
N ASP A 85 -15.30 -15.61 -7.97
CA ASP A 85 -14.04 -16.31 -7.71
C ASP A 85 -13.76 -16.28 -6.20
N GLY A 86 -13.97 -17.41 -5.53
CA GLY A 86 -14.05 -17.46 -4.07
C GLY A 86 -15.48 -17.58 -3.58
N ASN A 87 -15.81 -16.91 -2.47
CA ASN A 87 -17.10 -17.04 -1.80
C ASN A 87 -18.01 -15.83 -1.99
N LYS A 88 -17.46 -14.68 -2.39
CA LYS A 88 -18.21 -13.43 -2.51
C LYS A 88 -17.87 -12.71 -3.80
N ALA A 89 -18.86 -12.03 -4.35
CA ALA A 89 -18.67 -11.05 -5.40
C ALA A 89 -19.65 -9.89 -5.17
N VAL A 90 -19.38 -8.74 -5.78
CA VAL A 90 -20.39 -7.68 -5.82
C VAL A 90 -21.52 -8.12 -6.74
N ARG A 91 -22.76 -8.01 -6.29
CA ARG A 91 -23.95 -8.09 -7.14
C ARG A 91 -24.57 -6.71 -7.26
N LEU A 92 -24.48 -6.15 -8.47
CA LEU A 92 -24.89 -4.78 -8.77
C LEU A 92 -26.23 -4.77 -9.51
N ARG A 93 -27.20 -3.99 -9.02
CA ARG A 93 -28.45 -3.65 -9.73
C ARG A 93 -28.24 -2.35 -10.51
N THR A 94 -29.06 -1.31 -10.34
CA THR A 94 -29.05 -0.10 -11.19
C THR A 94 -28.16 1.03 -10.68
N GLY A 95 -27.43 0.80 -9.59
CA GLY A 95 -26.57 1.80 -8.96
C GLY A 95 -25.09 1.67 -9.33
N ASP A 96 -24.23 1.80 -8.33
CA ASP A 96 -22.78 1.89 -8.48
C ASP A 96 -22.02 1.36 -7.26
N ILE A 97 -20.75 0.99 -7.49
CA ILE A 97 -19.75 0.90 -6.43
C ILE A 97 -18.66 1.94 -6.68
N THR A 98 -18.31 2.68 -5.64
CA THR A 98 -17.43 3.85 -5.74
C THR A 98 -16.36 3.82 -4.66
N MET A 99 -15.09 3.95 -5.04
CA MET A 99 -13.98 4.11 -4.09
C MET A 99 -14.13 5.40 -3.27
N LYS A 100 -13.87 5.33 -1.96
CA LYS A 100 -13.78 6.50 -1.05
C LYS A 100 -12.33 6.80 -0.64
N PHE A 101 -11.37 6.26 -1.35
CA PHE A 101 -9.93 6.47 -1.19
C PHE A 101 -9.27 6.66 -2.56
N ASP A 102 -8.06 7.21 -2.57
CA ASP A 102 -7.26 7.43 -3.76
C ASP A 102 -6.14 6.39 -3.88
N ILE A 103 -5.83 6.01 -5.11
CA ILE A 103 -4.65 5.19 -5.44
C ILE A 103 -3.71 5.97 -6.37
N LYS A 104 -2.40 5.86 -6.16
CA LYS A 104 -1.37 6.60 -6.91
C LYS A 104 -0.65 5.70 -7.92
N GLY A 105 -0.28 6.26 -9.07
CA GLY A 105 0.64 5.60 -10.01
C GLY A 105 0.03 4.41 -10.75
N VAL A 106 -1.30 4.32 -10.82
CA VAL A 106 -2.01 3.27 -11.56
C VAL A 106 -1.75 3.44 -13.05
N SER A 107 -1.35 2.38 -13.72
CA SER A 107 -1.19 2.32 -15.17
C SER A 107 -2.21 1.38 -15.83
N GLN A 108 -2.81 0.47 -15.06
CA GLN A 108 -3.85 -0.44 -15.52
C GLN A 108 -4.79 -0.80 -14.37
N ILE A 109 -6.08 -0.89 -14.70
CA ILE A 109 -7.11 -1.54 -13.87
C ILE A 109 -7.70 -2.70 -14.67
N SER A 110 -7.86 -3.85 -14.03
CA SER A 110 -8.55 -5.02 -14.57
C SER A 110 -9.70 -5.41 -13.64
N ILE A 111 -10.81 -5.86 -14.21
CA ILE A 111 -12.03 -6.17 -13.45
C ILE A 111 -12.56 -7.51 -13.95
N LYS A 112 -12.92 -8.44 -13.05
CA LYS A 112 -13.70 -9.61 -13.43
C LYS A 112 -15.19 -9.28 -13.39
N HIS A 113 -15.93 -9.74 -14.39
CA HIS A 113 -17.37 -9.48 -14.48
C HIS A 113 -18.11 -10.59 -15.22
N ALA A 114 -19.40 -10.73 -14.89
CA ALA A 114 -20.35 -11.63 -15.54
C ALA A 114 -21.79 -11.17 -15.30
N LYS A 115 -22.74 -11.71 -16.05
CA LYS A 115 -24.17 -11.54 -15.71
C LYS A 115 -24.52 -12.36 -14.47
N TYR A 116 -25.51 -11.89 -13.70
CA TYR A 116 -26.01 -12.65 -12.55
C TYR A 116 -26.90 -13.82 -13.02
N GLY A 117 -26.49 -15.06 -12.71
CA GLY A 117 -27.27 -16.27 -13.00
C GLY A 117 -27.90 -16.29 -14.39
N ALA A 118 -29.24 -16.38 -14.42
CA ALA A 118 -30.02 -16.42 -15.65
C ALA A 118 -30.58 -15.05 -16.09
N ASP A 119 -30.22 -13.95 -15.42
CA ASP A 119 -30.68 -12.62 -15.80
C ASP A 119 -30.30 -12.31 -17.26
N ALA A 120 -31.06 -11.40 -17.89
CA ALA A 120 -30.79 -10.94 -19.25
C ALA A 120 -29.47 -10.15 -19.32
N ALA A 121 -28.91 -10.05 -20.53
CA ALA A 121 -27.72 -9.23 -20.78
C ALA A 121 -27.94 -7.76 -20.35
N SER A 122 -26.84 -7.08 -20.04
CA SER A 122 -26.91 -5.72 -19.51
C SER A 122 -25.68 -4.90 -19.85
N THR A 123 -25.60 -3.67 -19.35
CA THR A 123 -24.45 -2.78 -19.60
C THR A 123 -23.97 -2.13 -18.31
N TRP A 124 -22.66 -1.89 -18.23
CA TRP A 124 -22.00 -1.12 -17.18
C TRP A 124 -20.86 -0.26 -17.75
N GLN A 125 -20.39 0.69 -16.96
CA GLN A 125 -19.32 1.61 -17.31
C GLN A 125 -18.29 1.68 -16.19
N LEU A 126 -17.02 1.82 -16.57
CA LEU A 126 -15.95 2.22 -15.67
C LEU A 126 -15.77 3.73 -15.76
N LEU A 127 -15.74 4.40 -14.61
CA LEU A 127 -15.44 5.82 -14.51
C LEU A 127 -14.25 6.04 -13.58
N MET A 128 -13.51 7.11 -13.86
CA MET A 128 -12.32 7.53 -13.13
C MET A 128 -12.47 9.00 -12.71
N SER A 129 -12.01 9.30 -11.50
CA SER A 129 -11.88 10.65 -10.95
C SER A 129 -10.41 10.98 -10.73
N THR A 130 -10.02 12.22 -11.06
CA THR A 130 -8.70 12.81 -10.75
C THR A 130 -8.80 13.94 -9.71
N ASP A 131 -10.00 14.17 -9.16
CA ASP A 131 -10.34 15.27 -8.26
C ASP A 131 -10.94 14.76 -6.93
N SER A 132 -10.42 13.63 -6.45
CA SER A 132 -10.81 12.99 -5.19
C SER A 132 -12.31 12.62 -5.10
N GLY A 133 -12.91 12.26 -6.24
CA GLY A 133 -14.30 11.81 -6.33
C GLY A 133 -15.34 12.92 -6.45
N THR A 134 -14.93 14.15 -6.77
CA THR A 134 -15.87 15.26 -7.02
C THR A 134 -16.56 15.07 -8.37
N THR A 135 -15.80 14.72 -9.40
CA THR A 135 -16.30 14.38 -10.73
C THR A 135 -15.73 13.06 -11.21
N PHE A 136 -16.51 12.35 -12.04
CA PHE A 136 -16.12 11.08 -12.62
C PHE A 136 -16.31 11.14 -14.14
N THR A 137 -15.25 10.81 -14.86
CA THR A 137 -15.25 10.71 -16.34
C THR A 137 -15.10 9.26 -16.75
N GLN A 138 -15.81 8.83 -17.79
CA GLN A 138 -15.74 7.45 -18.26
C GLN A 138 -14.33 7.08 -18.74
N LEU A 139 -13.86 5.90 -18.35
CA LEU A 139 -12.61 5.30 -18.80
C LEU A 139 -12.92 4.14 -19.75
N GLY A 140 -12.60 4.31 -21.02
CA GLY A 140 -12.98 3.36 -22.07
C GLY A 140 -14.41 3.61 -22.56
N THR A 141 -15.08 2.55 -23.00
CA THR A 141 -16.47 2.58 -23.50
C THR A 141 -17.39 1.78 -22.61
N ASP A 142 -18.68 1.77 -22.93
CA ASP A 142 -19.66 0.91 -22.28
C ASP A 142 -19.30 -0.56 -22.49
N ILE A 143 -19.45 -1.36 -21.44
CA ILE A 143 -19.21 -2.79 -21.47
C ILE A 143 -20.54 -3.51 -21.49
N ALA A 144 -20.79 -4.23 -22.59
CA ALA A 144 -21.90 -5.15 -22.70
C ALA A 144 -21.59 -6.41 -21.89
N GLU A 145 -22.46 -6.71 -20.94
CA GLU A 145 -22.37 -7.89 -20.10
C GLU A 145 -23.36 -8.95 -20.58
N SER A 146 -22.82 -9.96 -21.26
CA SER A 146 -23.56 -11.14 -21.69
C SER A 146 -22.92 -12.45 -21.22
N ASN A 147 -21.82 -12.39 -20.48
CA ASN A 147 -21.03 -13.56 -20.11
C ASN A 147 -21.70 -14.31 -18.96
N THR A 148 -21.72 -15.64 -19.04
CA THR A 148 -22.24 -16.53 -17.98
C THR A 148 -21.19 -16.98 -16.98
N ALA A 149 -19.91 -16.72 -17.27
CA ALA A 149 -18.76 -16.98 -16.41
C ALA A 149 -17.94 -15.69 -16.30
N LEU A 150 -17.14 -15.56 -15.24
CA LEU A 150 -16.26 -14.40 -15.08
C LEU A 150 -15.31 -14.30 -16.28
N VAL A 151 -15.37 -13.15 -16.95
CA VAL A 151 -14.34 -12.71 -17.90
C VAL A 151 -13.61 -11.52 -17.32
N THR A 152 -12.46 -11.16 -17.89
CA THR A 152 -11.65 -10.03 -17.41
C THR A 152 -11.45 -9.02 -18.51
N ASP A 153 -11.92 -7.80 -18.28
CA ASP A 153 -11.57 -6.64 -19.09
C ASP A 153 -10.50 -5.79 -18.39
N SER A 154 -9.62 -5.19 -19.19
CA SER A 154 -8.48 -4.40 -18.71
C SER A 154 -8.43 -3.02 -19.38
N PHE A 155 -8.23 -1.99 -18.57
CA PHE A 155 -8.28 -0.59 -18.98
C PHE A 155 -6.95 0.08 -18.68
N LYS A 156 -6.40 0.77 -19.69
CA LYS A 156 -5.18 1.56 -19.52
C LYS A 156 -5.52 2.86 -18.79
N VAL A 157 -4.72 3.20 -17.78
CA VAL A 157 -4.81 4.46 -17.04
C VAL A 157 -3.63 5.34 -17.44
N THR A 158 -3.92 6.55 -17.91
CA THR A 158 -2.90 7.53 -18.34
C THR A 158 -2.74 8.69 -17.38
N ALA A 159 -3.60 8.79 -16.36
CA ALA A 159 -3.50 9.78 -15.32
C ALA A 159 -2.20 9.58 -14.51
N THR A 160 -1.48 10.67 -14.26
CA THR A 160 -0.19 10.64 -13.54
C THR A 160 -0.35 10.92 -12.04
N GLY A 161 -1.51 11.45 -11.63
CA GLY A 161 -1.84 11.77 -10.25
C GLY A 161 -2.49 10.63 -9.47
N LYS A 162 -3.06 10.98 -8.33
CA LYS A 162 -3.97 10.12 -7.57
C LYS A 162 -5.30 9.99 -8.32
N VAL A 163 -5.88 8.80 -8.30
CA VAL A 163 -7.15 8.52 -8.96
C VAL A 163 -8.10 7.71 -8.07
N ARG A 164 -9.40 7.86 -8.32
CA ARG A 164 -10.47 6.99 -7.79
C ARG A 164 -11.28 6.40 -8.93
N PHE A 165 -11.89 5.24 -8.68
CA PHE A 165 -12.74 4.58 -9.67
C PHE A 165 -14.16 4.39 -9.16
N GLN A 166 -15.09 4.42 -10.11
CA GLN A 166 -16.49 4.07 -9.94
C GLN A 166 -16.88 3.07 -11.02
N ILE A 167 -17.55 1.99 -10.63
CA ILE A 167 -18.20 1.06 -11.55
C ILE A 167 -19.69 1.34 -11.46
N LYS A 168 -20.28 1.80 -12.57
CA LYS A 168 -21.66 2.26 -12.61
C LYS A 168 -22.48 1.43 -13.58
N LYS A 169 -23.67 1.05 -13.15
CA LYS A 169 -24.62 0.36 -14.01
C LYS A 169 -25.29 1.32 -15.00
N GLN A 170 -25.51 0.85 -16.23
CA GLN A 170 -26.31 1.54 -17.25
C GLN A 170 -27.55 0.74 -17.72
N GLY A 171 -27.65 -0.55 -17.39
CA GLY A 171 -28.83 -1.39 -17.67
C GLY A 171 -29.57 -1.86 -16.41
N THR A 172 -30.69 -2.58 -16.56
CA THR A 172 -31.58 -2.94 -15.44
C THR A 172 -31.34 -4.32 -14.81
N SER A 173 -30.83 -5.29 -15.57
CA SER A 173 -30.48 -6.63 -15.08
C SER A 173 -29.24 -6.63 -14.19
N ARG A 174 -29.16 -7.56 -13.24
CA ARG A 174 -28.02 -7.65 -12.33
C ARG A 174 -26.77 -8.18 -13.01
N ILE A 175 -25.63 -7.71 -12.54
CA ILE A 175 -24.32 -8.23 -12.92
C ILE A 175 -23.52 -8.56 -11.65
N ASN A 176 -22.54 -9.43 -11.81
CA ASN A 176 -21.51 -9.67 -10.82
C ASN A 176 -20.21 -8.97 -11.22
N ILE A 177 -19.55 -8.34 -10.24
CA ILE A 177 -18.22 -7.74 -10.36
C ILE A 177 -17.34 -8.38 -9.30
N ASP A 178 -16.14 -8.76 -9.69
CA ASP A 178 -15.19 -9.43 -8.81
C ASP A 178 -13.74 -9.06 -9.14
N ASP A 179 -12.81 -9.37 -8.25
CA ASP A 179 -11.35 -9.23 -8.41
C ASP A 179 -10.89 -7.96 -9.15
N ILE A 180 -11.11 -6.80 -8.53
CA ILE A 180 -10.61 -5.54 -9.08
C ILE A 180 -9.10 -5.48 -8.81
N THR A 181 -8.32 -5.49 -9.89
CA THR A 181 -6.86 -5.49 -9.85
C THR A 181 -6.31 -4.17 -10.37
N PHE A 182 -5.53 -3.47 -9.56
CA PHE A 182 -4.77 -2.30 -9.94
C PHE A 182 -3.30 -2.65 -10.12
N LYS A 183 -2.72 -2.27 -11.25
CA LYS A 183 -1.29 -2.35 -11.52
C LYS A 183 -0.74 -0.95 -11.76
N GLY A 184 0.47 -0.74 -11.27
CA GLY A 184 1.11 0.56 -11.35
C GLY A 184 2.57 0.53 -10.95
N LEU A 185 3.12 1.72 -10.79
CA LEU A 185 4.51 1.95 -10.45
C LEU A 185 4.61 2.91 -9.26
N GLY A 186 5.58 2.66 -8.37
CA GLY A 186 5.82 3.44 -7.17
C GLY A 186 5.05 2.92 -5.95
N ASP A 187 4.80 3.81 -5.00
CA ASP A 187 3.94 3.52 -3.84
C ASP A 187 2.48 3.81 -4.20
N PRO A 188 1.57 2.80 -4.15
CA PRO A 188 0.16 3.00 -4.44
C PRO A 188 -0.56 3.89 -3.41
N GLY A 189 0.01 4.08 -2.21
CA GLY A 189 -0.65 4.74 -1.09
C GLY A 189 -1.78 3.90 -0.48
N ILE A 190 -1.78 2.59 -0.74
CA ILE A 190 -2.77 1.63 -0.24
C ILE A 190 -2.09 0.69 0.74
N VAL A 191 -2.62 0.62 1.96
CA VAL A 191 -2.27 -0.42 2.93
C VAL A 191 -3.30 -1.52 2.80
N VAL A 192 -2.91 -2.67 2.25
CA VAL A 192 -3.81 -3.82 2.08
C VAL A 192 -3.92 -4.57 3.39
N GLY A 193 -5.14 -4.73 3.90
CA GLY A 193 -5.44 -5.52 5.09
C GLY A 193 -6.73 -5.10 5.77
N ALA A 194 -7.20 -5.90 6.72
CA ALA A 194 -8.23 -5.44 7.64
C ALA A 194 -7.68 -4.17 8.34
N PRO A 195 -8.40 -3.04 8.30
CA PRO A 195 -7.95 -1.88 9.05
C PRO A 195 -7.88 -2.26 10.51
N ASP A 196 -6.91 -1.68 11.22
CA ASP A 196 -6.92 -1.65 12.67
C ASP A 196 -8.32 -1.20 13.12
N THR A 197 -9.04 -2.11 13.78
CA THR A 197 -10.29 -1.76 14.47
C THR A 197 -10.00 -1.05 15.79
N GLY A 198 -8.73 -0.72 16.04
CA GLY A 198 -8.28 0.33 16.93
C GLY A 198 -9.26 1.49 16.82
N GLY A 199 -10.08 1.60 17.87
CA GLY A 199 -11.09 2.62 17.98
C GLY A 199 -10.48 3.98 17.71
N SER A 200 -11.32 4.93 17.30
CA SER A 200 -10.94 6.32 17.19
C SER A 200 -10.01 6.73 18.34
N ASP A 201 -8.76 7.07 18.02
CA ASP A 201 -7.79 7.65 18.96
C ASP A 201 -8.23 9.05 19.46
N THR A 202 -9.45 9.48 19.10
CA THR A 202 -9.99 10.80 19.41
C THR A 202 -11.43 10.79 19.92
N THR A 203 -12.06 9.63 20.17
CA THR A 203 -13.23 9.63 21.06
C THR A 203 -12.72 9.63 22.49
N GLY A 204 -12.76 10.80 23.14
CA GLY A 204 -12.33 11.06 24.52
C GLY A 204 -12.63 9.92 25.48
N ASN A 205 -11.73 8.96 25.51
CA ASN A 205 -11.76 7.82 26.39
C ASN A 205 -11.24 8.33 27.73
N THR A 206 -12.15 8.53 28.68
CA THR A 206 -11.82 8.69 30.09
C THR A 206 -11.38 7.37 30.74
N GLY A 207 -11.14 6.33 29.93
CA GLY A 207 -10.42 5.15 30.37
C GLY A 207 -9.03 5.57 30.85
N THR A 208 -8.73 5.23 32.09
CA THR A 208 -7.38 5.33 32.67
C THR A 208 -6.36 4.89 31.64
N VAL A 209 -5.49 5.82 31.24
CA VAL A 209 -4.31 5.53 30.45
C VAL A 209 -3.66 4.28 31.00
N ALA A 210 -3.35 3.31 30.12
CA ALA A 210 -2.46 2.23 30.52
C ALA A 210 -1.22 2.88 31.14
N ALA A 211 -0.81 2.41 32.31
CA ALA A 211 0.38 2.93 32.98
C ALA A 211 1.51 3.04 31.95
N ASP A 212 2.29 4.13 32.04
CA ASP A 212 3.47 4.30 31.20
C ASP A 212 4.18 2.96 31.07
N ARG A 213 4.63 2.63 29.85
CA ARG A 213 5.60 1.55 29.64
C ARG A 213 6.93 1.99 30.25
N GLY A 214 6.93 2.17 31.56
CA GLY A 214 8.04 2.59 32.36
C GLY A 214 9.11 1.51 32.30
N ILE A 215 10.34 1.96 32.21
CA ILE A 215 11.49 1.09 32.41
C ILE A 215 11.55 0.79 33.92
N THR A 216 11.33 -0.48 34.29
CA THR A 216 11.55 -0.92 35.67
C THR A 216 13.04 -1.10 35.89
N ALA A 217 13.64 -0.24 36.71
CA ALA A 217 15.06 -0.32 37.05
C ALA A 217 15.35 -1.60 37.86
N GLY A 218 16.44 -2.30 37.54
CA GLY A 218 16.92 -3.40 38.36
C GLY A 218 17.48 -2.92 39.71
N ALA A 219 17.73 -3.84 40.63
CA ALA A 219 18.29 -3.52 41.95
C ALA A 219 19.71 -2.90 41.89
N ASP A 220 20.35 -2.97 40.72
CA ASP A 220 21.66 -2.45 40.39
C ASP A 220 21.63 -1.04 39.76
N ALA A 221 20.45 -0.45 39.60
CA ALA A 221 20.33 0.89 39.02
C ALA A 221 20.93 1.96 39.95
N PRO A 222 21.72 2.91 39.40
CA PRO A 222 22.22 4.07 40.14
C PRO A 222 21.10 4.89 40.79
N PRO A 223 21.36 5.59 41.91
CA PRO A 223 20.38 6.48 42.52
C PRO A 223 20.01 7.63 41.57
N ALA A 224 18.74 8.06 41.62
CA ALA A 224 18.22 9.12 40.74
C ALA A 224 18.78 10.53 41.06
N ALA A 225 19.43 10.72 42.20
CA ALA A 225 20.07 11.97 42.59
C ALA A 225 21.19 11.73 43.60
N GLY A 226 22.09 12.71 43.76
CA GLY A 226 23.18 12.70 44.73
C GLY A 226 24.44 12.00 44.23
N ASP A 227 25.35 11.67 45.16
CA ASP A 227 26.60 10.99 44.82
C ASP A 227 26.31 9.62 44.18
N ASN A 228 27.01 9.34 43.08
CA ASN A 228 26.82 8.15 42.22
C ASN A 228 25.55 8.14 41.36
N SER A 229 24.82 9.25 41.25
CA SER A 229 23.78 9.40 40.22
C SER A 229 24.38 9.72 38.85
N ASN A 230 23.66 9.35 37.79
CA ASN A 230 24.08 9.63 36.42
C ASN A 230 24.04 11.15 36.09
N ILE A 231 23.27 11.94 36.85
CA ILE A 231 23.24 13.42 36.76
C ILE A 231 24.41 14.14 37.44
N LEU A 232 25.23 13.45 38.24
CA LEU A 232 26.22 14.09 39.10
C LEU A 232 27.25 14.94 38.31
N LEU A 233 27.59 14.51 37.10
CA LEU A 233 28.53 15.22 36.22
C LEU A 233 27.83 16.16 35.22
N GLY A 234 26.49 16.28 35.28
CA GLY A 234 25.80 17.47 34.79
C GLY A 234 24.51 17.23 34.01
N ASN A 235 23.53 18.08 34.35
CA ASN A 235 22.41 18.53 33.53
C ASN A 235 22.54 20.06 33.34
N PRO A 236 23.46 20.53 32.49
CA PRO A 236 23.85 21.95 32.44
C PRO A 236 22.75 22.89 31.93
N SER A 237 21.68 22.35 31.35
CA SER A 237 20.53 23.12 30.87
C SER A 237 19.34 23.12 31.82
N ASP A 238 19.46 22.53 33.03
CA ASP A 238 18.34 22.30 33.95
C ASP A 238 17.14 21.59 33.30
N ALA A 239 17.41 20.66 32.36
CA ALA A 239 16.39 19.87 31.68
C ALA A 239 15.51 19.12 32.69
N GLN A 240 14.20 19.04 32.41
CA GLN A 240 13.23 18.41 33.31
C GLN A 240 12.60 17.18 32.66
N PRO A 241 12.25 16.13 33.42
CA PRO A 241 11.58 14.93 32.91
C PRO A 241 10.08 15.19 32.72
N THR A 242 9.73 16.29 32.05
CA THR A 242 8.35 16.68 31.77
C THR A 242 8.12 16.89 30.28
N ILE A 243 7.09 16.23 29.74
CA ILE A 243 6.72 16.32 28.32
C ILE A 243 6.32 17.74 27.88
N ALA A 244 6.10 18.66 28.83
CA ALA A 244 5.86 20.08 28.57
C ALA A 244 7.15 20.86 28.21
N MET A 245 8.33 20.28 28.46
CA MET A 245 9.64 20.87 28.17
C MET A 245 10.26 20.25 26.90
N ASN A 246 9.52 20.23 25.79
CA ASN A 246 9.91 19.58 24.52
C ASN A 246 11.29 20.04 24.00
N ASN A 247 11.69 21.28 24.33
CA ASN A 247 12.95 21.89 23.89
C ASN A 247 14.08 21.80 24.94
N ASN A 248 13.79 21.29 26.15
CA ASN A 248 14.73 21.14 27.27
C ASN A 248 14.33 19.94 28.15
N TYR A 249 14.29 18.74 27.53
CA TYR A 249 13.74 17.52 28.10
C TYR A 249 14.83 16.61 28.66
N LEU A 250 14.62 16.08 29.86
CA LEU A 250 15.49 15.08 30.49
C LEU A 250 14.91 13.68 30.26
N ILE A 251 15.70 12.79 29.67
CA ILE A 251 15.37 11.38 29.50
C ILE A 251 16.18 10.57 30.50
N ASP A 252 15.52 10.06 31.54
CA ASP A 252 16.10 9.12 32.50
C ASP A 252 15.82 7.67 32.08
N GLN A 253 16.87 6.97 31.62
CA GLN A 253 16.83 5.56 31.23
C GLN A 253 17.37 4.63 32.34
N LYS A 254 17.46 5.13 33.58
CA LYS A 254 17.94 4.47 34.80
C LYS A 254 19.42 4.16 34.83
N TYR A 255 19.94 3.53 33.78
CA TYR A 255 21.36 3.20 33.66
C TYR A 255 22.17 4.29 32.96
N TYR A 256 21.50 5.24 32.30
CA TYR A 256 22.09 6.45 31.73
C TYR A 256 21.01 7.52 31.58
N GLU A 257 21.45 8.78 31.54
CA GLU A 257 20.58 9.95 31.42
C GLU A 257 21.01 10.82 30.24
N GLU A 258 20.05 11.29 29.46
CA GLU A 258 20.27 12.14 28.29
C GLU A 258 19.50 13.46 28.44
N SER A 259 20.19 14.59 28.27
CA SER A 259 19.58 15.92 28.21
C SER A 259 19.56 16.43 26.77
N TYR A 260 18.39 16.80 26.25
CA TYR A 260 18.25 17.39 24.92
C TYR A 260 17.96 18.89 25.01
N SER A 261 18.81 19.71 24.36
CA SER A 261 18.58 21.15 24.18
C SER A 261 18.61 21.50 22.69
N ALA A 262 17.49 21.93 22.12
CA ALA A 262 17.45 22.46 20.75
C ALA A 262 17.49 24.00 20.75
N PRO A 263 18.40 24.64 19.99
CA PRO A 263 18.39 26.08 19.86
C PRO A 263 17.15 26.52 19.07
N VAL A 264 16.33 27.40 19.67
CA VAL A 264 15.21 28.05 18.98
C VAL A 264 15.79 29.00 17.94
N VAL A 265 15.53 28.73 16.66
CA VAL A 265 15.81 29.69 15.57
C VAL A 265 14.90 30.88 15.79
N ARG A 266 15.45 32.02 16.23
CA ARG A 266 14.72 33.28 16.24
C ARG A 266 14.42 33.65 14.78
N GLN A 267 13.14 33.60 14.40
CA GLN A 267 12.69 34.37 13.24
C GLN A 267 12.86 35.84 13.58
N THR A 268 13.91 36.46 13.04
CA THR A 268 13.98 37.91 12.93
C THR A 268 12.92 38.33 11.90
N GLY A 269 11.96 39.14 12.35
CA GLY A 269 10.88 39.69 11.52
C GLY A 269 11.36 40.72 10.51
#